data_AF-A0A2S7J7E6-F1
#
_entry.id   AF-A0A2S7J7E6-F1
#
_cell.length_a   1.000
_cell.length_b   1.000
_cell.length_c   1.000
_cell.angle_alpha   90.00
_cell.angle_beta   90.00
_cell.angle_gamma   90.00
#
_symmetry.space_group_name_H-M   'P 1'
#
loop_
_entity.id
_entity.type
_entity.pdbx_description
1 polymer ?
#
loop_
_entity_poly.entity_id
_entity_poly.type
_entity_poly.pdbx_seq_one_letter_code
_entity_poly.pdbx_strand_id
1 'polypeptide(L)'
;MAFFGFASPADKFARRFTPLRDTVYDADAMFSGSAMSEDLEALLPLAEKVGPESAELADLLWLQFVVFAKRQWDSEGLPLGMRALAIREARGRLTPTERYEQHYAIGKSAVQAEEYDTAIEHLQQAAEWSAHAGATLSLEQKLGIREEIGYALHEAGRFAAALVHNQQLLADAQSAFGTGTDERLSGVINNLAQNAYEMGDHAQAQAYLQQRLALGQALQDNDIILDTLFQQGVLAHEAGDVAQARTLFEQRVAIAQASGDDDLLEDARARLDELTEREQA
;
A
#
# COMPACT_ATOMS: atom_id res chain seq x y z
N MET A 1 15.82 -13.22 57.53
CA MET A 1 15.94 -11.99 56.72
C MET A 1 15.22 -12.23 55.41
N ALA A 2 14.02 -11.67 55.24
CA ALA A 2 13.30 -11.73 53.97
C ALA A 2 13.89 -10.66 53.04
N PHE A 3 14.53 -11.08 51.95
CA PHE A 3 14.86 -10.19 50.85
C PHE A 3 13.53 -9.78 50.18
N PHE A 4 12.98 -8.63 50.54
CA PHE A 4 12.00 -7.96 49.70
C PHE A 4 12.75 -7.42 48.47
N GLY A 5 12.91 -8.27 47.45
CA GLY A 5 13.45 -7.85 46.16
C GLY A 5 12.48 -6.86 45.51
N PHE A 6 12.85 -5.58 45.46
CA PHE A 6 12.09 -4.61 44.67
C PHE A 6 12.16 -5.01 43.19
N ALA A 7 11.01 -5.17 42.55
CA ALA A 7 10.94 -5.45 41.11
C ALA A 7 11.69 -4.36 40.32
N SER A 8 12.52 -4.78 39.37
CA SER A 8 13.29 -3.87 38.52
C SER A 8 12.36 -3.02 37.64
N PRO A 9 12.84 -1.88 37.09
CA PRO A 9 12.07 -1.14 36.09
C PRO A 9 11.60 -2.01 34.92
N ALA A 10 12.43 -2.95 34.45
CA ALA A 10 12.09 -3.90 33.39
C ALA A 10 10.96 -4.86 33.81
N ASP A 11 11.01 -5.42 35.02
CA ASP A 11 9.95 -6.31 35.53
C ASP A 11 8.60 -5.58 35.65
N LYS A 12 8.63 -4.32 36.10
CA LYS A 12 7.44 -3.47 36.21
C LYS A 12 6.86 -3.11 34.85
N PHE A 13 7.72 -2.82 33.87
CA PHE A 13 7.33 -2.57 32.49
C PHE A 13 6.68 -3.81 31.89
N ALA A 14 7.37 -4.96 31.90
CA ALA A 14 6.88 -6.19 31.31
C ALA A 14 5.52 -6.62 31.88
N ARG A 15 5.32 -6.49 33.20
CA ARG A 15 4.04 -6.82 33.85
C ARG A 15 2.86 -6.00 33.35
N ARG A 16 3.07 -4.74 32.97
CA ARG A 16 2.01 -3.85 32.46
C ARG A 16 1.91 -3.89 30.94
N PHE A 17 3.03 -4.05 30.25
CA PHE A 17 3.12 -4.02 28.80
C PHE A 17 2.56 -5.28 28.15
N THR A 18 2.90 -6.47 28.68
CA THR A 18 2.52 -7.75 28.05
C THR A 18 1.01 -7.90 27.82
N PRO A 19 0.12 -7.61 28.78
CA PRO A 19 -1.32 -7.70 28.53
C PRO A 19 -1.83 -6.73 27.43
N LEU A 20 -1.24 -5.53 27.34
CA LEU A 20 -1.60 -4.54 26.32
C LEU A 20 -1.14 -5.02 24.94
N ARG A 21 0.11 -5.48 24.84
CA ARG A 21 0.68 -6.07 23.62
C ARG A 21 -0.16 -7.24 23.13
N ASP A 22 -0.47 -8.17 24.02
CA ASP A 22 -1.24 -9.37 23.68
C ASP A 22 -2.66 -8.97 23.21
N THR A 23 -3.28 -7.97 23.82
CA THR A 23 -4.58 -7.41 23.37
C THR A 23 -4.51 -6.79 21.97
N VAL A 24 -3.44 -6.06 21.64
CA VAL A 24 -3.31 -5.37 20.35
C VAL A 24 -3.08 -6.34 19.18
N TYR A 25 -2.38 -7.44 19.43
CA TYR A 25 -2.07 -8.47 18.42
C TYR A 25 -3.05 -9.63 18.37
N ASP A 26 -3.97 -9.73 19.33
CA ASP A 26 -5.09 -10.65 19.25
C ASP A 26 -6.06 -10.17 18.15
N ALA A 27 -6.23 -11.01 17.12
CA ALA A 27 -7.09 -10.70 15.97
C ALA A 27 -8.58 -10.64 16.34
N ASP A 28 -8.98 -11.30 17.42
CA ASP A 28 -10.36 -11.37 17.89
C ASP A 28 -10.66 -10.34 18.99
N ALA A 29 -9.64 -9.65 19.50
CA ALA A 29 -9.81 -8.67 20.56
C ALA A 29 -10.33 -7.32 20.05
N MET A 30 -11.34 -6.79 20.74
CA MET A 30 -11.79 -5.41 20.57
C MET A 30 -11.28 -4.55 21.73
N PHE A 31 -10.63 -3.43 21.41
CA PHE A 31 -10.17 -2.46 22.40
C PHE A 31 -10.43 -1.02 21.96
N SER A 32 -10.53 -0.10 22.93
CA SER A 32 -10.58 1.33 22.63
C SER A 32 -9.19 1.82 22.26
N GLY A 33 -9.03 2.33 21.03
CA GLY A 33 -7.76 2.87 20.56
C GLY A 33 -7.24 4.05 21.38
N SER A 34 -8.12 4.92 21.89
CA SER A 34 -7.74 6.03 22.76
C SER A 34 -7.28 5.57 24.13
N ALA A 35 -8.03 4.66 24.77
CA ALA A 35 -7.64 4.10 26.07
C ALA A 35 -6.32 3.33 25.98
N MET A 36 -6.13 2.53 24.92
CA MET A 36 -4.87 1.83 24.66
C MET A 36 -3.71 2.82 24.48
N SER A 37 -3.94 3.93 23.78
CA SER A 37 -2.90 4.96 23.61
C SER A 37 -2.50 5.59 24.95
N GLU A 38 -3.48 5.91 25.81
CA GLU A 38 -3.23 6.43 27.16
C GLU A 38 -2.47 5.43 28.05
N ASP A 39 -2.86 4.16 28.01
CA ASP A 39 -2.22 3.09 28.79
C ASP A 39 -0.75 2.87 28.37
N LEU A 40 -0.46 2.92 27.06
CA LEU A 40 0.90 2.82 26.53
C LEU A 40 1.73 4.07 26.86
N GLU A 41 1.17 5.26 26.73
CA GLU A 41 1.85 6.51 27.11
C GLU A 41 2.26 6.50 28.60
N ALA A 42 1.41 5.94 29.46
CA ALA A 42 1.71 5.76 30.88
C ALA A 42 2.84 4.76 31.20
N LEU A 43 3.39 4.06 30.19
CA LEU A 43 4.57 3.20 30.30
C LEU A 43 5.87 3.89 29.89
N LEU A 44 5.82 5.03 29.19
CA LEU A 44 7.02 5.72 28.68
C LEU A 44 8.04 6.03 29.79
N PRO A 45 7.65 6.61 30.95
CA PRO A 45 8.61 6.88 32.03
C PRO A 45 9.23 5.62 32.65
N LEU A 46 8.59 4.45 32.51
CA LEU A 46 9.15 3.18 32.96
C LEU A 46 10.16 2.64 31.94
N ALA A 47 9.82 2.68 30.64
CA ALA A 47 10.72 2.25 29.57
C ALA A 47 12.00 3.10 29.52
N GLU A 48 11.88 4.43 29.65
CA GLU A 48 13.02 5.36 29.70
C GLU A 48 13.96 5.08 30.89
N LYS A 49 13.40 4.66 32.04
CA LYS A 49 14.20 4.25 33.21
C LYS A 49 14.98 2.97 32.98
N VAL A 50 14.54 2.09 32.07
CA VAL A 50 15.34 0.93 31.65
C VAL A 50 16.50 1.42 30.79
N GLY A 51 16.23 2.31 29.83
CA GLY A 51 17.25 3.03 29.09
C GLY A 51 16.74 3.55 27.73
N PRO A 52 17.40 4.60 27.19
CA PRO A 52 16.97 5.26 25.94
C PRO A 52 17.16 4.43 24.67
N GLU A 53 17.90 3.32 24.76
CA GLU A 53 18.15 2.36 23.68
C GLU A 53 17.81 0.93 24.16
N SER A 54 16.83 0.82 25.07
CA SER A 54 16.36 -0.44 25.64
C SER A 54 15.42 -1.19 24.70
N ALA A 55 15.31 -2.52 24.85
CA ALA A 55 14.34 -3.30 24.08
C ALA A 55 12.91 -2.92 24.47
N GLU A 56 12.71 -2.63 25.75
CA GLU A 56 11.45 -2.19 26.35
C GLU A 56 10.96 -0.89 25.72
N LEU A 57 11.84 0.10 25.52
CA LEU A 57 11.48 1.32 24.81
C LEU A 57 11.14 1.05 23.35
N ALA A 58 11.92 0.23 22.65
CA ALA A 58 11.62 -0.13 21.26
C ALA A 58 10.28 -0.85 21.12
N ASP A 59 9.97 -1.79 22.02
CA ASP A 59 8.72 -2.53 22.02
C ASP A 59 7.52 -1.64 22.35
N LEU A 60 7.68 -0.70 23.29
CA LEU A 60 6.66 0.28 23.59
C LEU A 60 6.35 1.17 22.38
N LEU A 61 7.38 1.79 21.80
CA LEU A 61 7.24 2.70 20.66
C LEU A 61 6.63 1.98 19.45
N TRP A 62 7.05 0.74 19.20
CA TRP A 62 6.49 -0.08 18.13
C TRP A 62 5.01 -0.38 18.37
N LEU A 63 4.62 -0.72 19.60
CA LEU A 63 3.23 -1.00 19.90
C LEU A 63 2.36 0.26 19.81
N GLN A 64 2.87 1.41 20.23
CA GLN A 64 2.21 2.70 20.01
C GLN A 64 2.01 2.96 18.52
N PHE A 65 3.06 2.80 17.70
CA PHE A 65 2.99 2.89 16.24
C PHE A 65 1.88 2.00 15.65
N VAL A 66 1.82 0.72 16.04
CA VAL A 66 0.77 -0.20 15.57
C VAL A 66 -0.64 0.26 15.96
N VAL A 67 -0.82 0.81 17.16
CA VAL A 67 -2.11 1.36 17.62
C VAL A 67 -2.49 2.61 16.82
N PHE A 68 -1.55 3.50 16.52
CA PHE A 68 -1.79 4.66 15.66
C PHE A 68 -2.18 4.25 14.23
N ALA A 69 -1.46 3.30 13.62
CA ALA A 69 -1.77 2.78 12.29
C ALA A 69 -3.17 2.12 12.24
N LYS A 70 -3.57 1.34 13.27
CA LYS A 70 -4.94 0.78 13.38
C LYS A 70 -6.03 1.85 13.48
N ARG A 71 -5.67 3.08 13.85
CA ARG A 71 -6.57 4.23 13.97
C ARG A 71 -6.48 5.19 12.77
N GLN A 72 -5.69 4.85 11.75
CA GLN A 72 -5.40 5.71 10.59
C GLN A 72 -4.77 7.06 11.01
N TRP A 73 -3.97 7.04 12.08
CA TRP A 73 -3.22 8.20 12.59
C TRP A 73 -1.74 8.02 12.26
N ASP A 74 -1.47 7.76 10.98
CA ASP A 74 -0.16 7.35 10.50
C ASP A 74 0.90 8.45 10.66
N SER A 75 0.54 9.72 10.46
CA SER A 75 1.44 10.86 10.66
C SER A 75 1.99 10.94 12.10
N GLU A 76 1.16 10.65 13.11
CA GLU A 76 1.58 10.61 14.51
C GLU A 76 2.34 9.34 14.86
N GLY A 77 1.97 8.20 14.27
CA GLY A 77 2.58 6.90 14.54
C GLY A 77 3.97 6.74 13.92
N LEU A 78 4.17 7.27 12.71
CA LEU A 78 5.35 7.00 11.89
C LEU A 78 6.69 7.33 12.58
N PRO A 79 6.85 8.47 13.28
CA PRO A 79 8.08 8.76 14.03
C PRO A 79 8.39 7.71 15.12
N LEU A 80 7.35 7.11 15.74
CA LEU A 80 7.51 6.09 16.77
C LEU A 80 7.99 4.76 16.15
N GLY A 81 7.43 4.38 15.01
CA GLY A 81 7.84 3.19 14.26
C GLY A 81 9.29 3.27 13.81
N MET A 82 9.68 4.40 13.21
CA MET A 82 11.07 4.66 12.81
C MET A 82 12.04 4.66 14.00
N ARG A 83 11.67 5.29 15.12
CA ARG A 83 12.47 5.29 16.35
C ARG A 83 12.63 3.89 16.93
N ALA A 84 11.56 3.09 16.96
CA ALA A 84 11.59 1.71 17.43
C ALA A 84 12.51 0.84 16.58
N LEU A 85 12.42 0.95 15.25
CA LEU A 85 13.30 0.23 14.33
C LEU A 85 14.76 0.62 14.55
N ALA A 86 15.07 1.92 14.63
CA ALA A 86 16.44 2.39 14.85
C ALA A 86 17.06 1.82 16.14
N ILE A 87 16.30 1.77 17.24
CA ILE A 87 16.76 1.17 18.50
C ILE A 87 17.01 -0.34 18.31
N ARG A 88 16.09 -1.06 17.65
CA ARG A 88 16.24 -2.51 17.39
C ARG A 88 17.48 -2.80 16.54
N GLU A 89 17.74 -1.98 15.52
CA GLU A 89 18.93 -2.12 14.68
C GLU A 89 20.23 -1.86 15.45
N ALA A 90 20.26 -0.82 16.27
CA ALA A 90 21.42 -0.49 17.10
C ALA A 90 21.74 -1.59 18.14
N ARG A 91 20.70 -2.25 18.66
CA ARG A 91 20.84 -3.40 19.58
C ARG A 91 21.25 -4.69 18.88
N GLY A 92 21.03 -4.78 17.57
CA GLY A 92 21.42 -5.90 16.71
C GLY A 92 20.42 -7.07 16.66
N ARG A 93 20.70 -7.98 15.72
CA ARG A 93 19.99 -9.24 15.39
C ARG A 93 18.47 -9.14 15.21
N LEU A 94 18.05 -8.37 14.21
CA LEU A 94 16.81 -8.67 13.49
C LEU A 94 17.11 -9.71 12.40
N THR A 95 16.29 -10.74 12.34
CA THR A 95 16.24 -11.70 11.23
C THR A 95 15.79 -11.00 9.95
N PRO A 96 16.07 -11.56 8.75
CA PRO A 96 15.56 -11.00 7.49
C PRO A 96 14.04 -10.81 7.49
N THR A 97 13.28 -11.76 8.05
CA THR A 97 11.82 -11.65 8.17
C THR A 97 11.41 -10.49 9.05
N GLU A 98 12.00 -10.32 10.23
CA GLU A 98 11.69 -9.19 11.11
C GLU A 98 12.04 -7.86 10.44
N ARG A 99 13.16 -7.78 9.71
CA ARG A 99 13.52 -6.56 8.97
C ARG A 99 12.50 -6.23 7.90
N TYR A 100 12.12 -7.22 7.09
CA TYR A 100 11.07 -7.06 6.10
C TYR A 100 9.78 -6.55 6.76
N GLU A 101 9.29 -7.20 7.81
CA GLU A 101 8.02 -6.83 8.46
C GLU A 101 8.05 -5.40 9.00
N GLN A 102 9.17 -4.99 9.60
CA GLN A 102 9.32 -3.65 10.18
C GLN A 102 9.34 -2.58 9.10
N HIS A 103 10.19 -2.76 8.08
CA HIS A 103 10.28 -1.85 6.96
C HIS A 103 8.96 -1.78 6.17
N TYR A 104 8.30 -2.91 5.95
CA TYR A 104 7.02 -2.93 5.24
C TYR A 104 5.91 -2.20 6.00
N ALA A 105 5.80 -2.41 7.32
CA ALA A 105 4.81 -1.71 8.13
C ALA A 105 5.04 -0.19 8.15
N ILE A 106 6.30 0.25 8.32
CA ILE A 106 6.66 1.68 8.26
C ILE A 106 6.38 2.25 6.86
N GLY A 107 6.80 1.54 5.80
CA GLY A 107 6.58 1.96 4.41
C GLY A 107 5.11 2.15 4.10
N LYS A 108 4.24 1.21 4.49
CA LYS A 108 2.79 1.35 4.32
C LYS A 108 2.19 2.51 5.12
N SER A 109 2.61 2.69 6.37
CA SER A 109 2.15 3.81 7.19
C SER A 109 2.60 5.15 6.60
N ALA A 110 3.82 5.23 6.08
CA ALA A 110 4.32 6.41 5.37
C ALA A 110 3.51 6.72 4.10
N VAL A 111 3.05 5.72 3.36
CA VAL A 111 2.11 5.93 2.24
C VAL A 111 0.81 6.59 2.74
N GLN A 112 0.22 6.09 3.82
CA GLN A 112 -1.02 6.66 4.38
C GLN A 112 -0.83 8.07 4.96
N ALA A 113 0.38 8.38 5.43
CA ALA A 113 0.77 9.70 5.90
C ALA A 113 1.19 10.66 4.76
N GLU A 114 1.15 10.22 3.50
CA GLU A 114 1.64 10.97 2.32
C GLU A 114 3.14 11.34 2.40
N GLU A 115 3.91 10.62 3.22
CA GLU A 115 5.36 10.77 3.40
C GLU A 115 6.11 9.90 2.39
N TYR A 116 5.92 10.18 1.10
CA TYR A 116 6.32 9.27 0.01
C TYR A 116 7.82 8.98 -0.07
N ASP A 117 8.69 9.91 0.33
CA ASP A 117 10.14 9.66 0.38
C ASP A 117 10.48 8.56 1.41
N THR A 118 9.90 8.67 2.60
CA THR A 118 10.02 7.65 3.65
C THR A 118 9.40 6.34 3.20
N ALA A 119 8.24 6.39 2.53
CA ALA A 119 7.59 5.20 1.98
C ALA A 119 8.49 4.47 0.99
N ILE A 120 9.06 5.18 0.00
CA ILE A 120 9.94 4.60 -1.01
C ILE A 120 11.17 3.94 -0.35
N GLU A 121 11.84 4.63 0.57
CA GLU A 121 13.01 4.11 1.27
C GLU A 121 12.68 2.80 2.02
N HIS A 122 11.63 2.83 2.85
CA HIS A 122 11.28 1.67 3.66
C HIS A 122 10.69 0.52 2.83
N LEU A 123 9.91 0.78 1.78
CA LEU A 123 9.41 -0.28 0.90
C LEU A 123 10.54 -0.92 0.07
N GLN A 124 11.55 -0.16 -0.34
CA GLN A 124 12.75 -0.71 -0.99
C GLN A 124 13.52 -1.63 -0.04
N GLN A 125 13.73 -1.19 1.21
CA GLN A 125 14.33 -2.04 2.23
C GLN A 125 13.49 -3.31 2.48
N ALA A 126 12.16 -3.19 2.54
CA ALA A 126 11.27 -4.34 2.68
C ALA A 126 11.43 -5.33 1.51
N ALA A 127 11.47 -4.84 0.27
CA ALA A 127 11.68 -5.67 -0.91
C ALA A 127 13.05 -6.39 -0.88
N GLU A 128 14.12 -5.67 -0.51
CA GLU A 128 15.45 -6.24 -0.35
C GLU A 128 15.46 -7.36 0.70
N TRP A 129 14.94 -7.11 1.90
CA TRP A 129 14.89 -8.11 2.98
C TRP A 129 13.98 -9.30 2.64
N SER A 130 12.90 -9.09 1.91
CA SER A 130 12.03 -10.18 1.44
C SER A 130 12.71 -11.13 0.43
N ALA A 131 13.78 -10.68 -0.22
CA ALA A 131 14.57 -11.48 -1.16
C ALA A 131 15.73 -12.24 -0.49
N HIS A 132 16.06 -11.93 0.76
CA HIS A 132 17.17 -12.58 1.48
C HIS A 132 16.88 -14.05 1.80
N ALA A 133 17.95 -14.85 1.87
CA ALA A 133 17.86 -16.25 2.27
C ALA A 133 17.25 -16.38 3.66
N GLY A 134 16.16 -17.15 3.77
CA GLY A 134 15.41 -17.34 5.01
C GLY A 134 14.09 -16.56 5.08
N ALA A 135 13.83 -15.62 4.16
CA ALA A 135 12.51 -15.02 4.03
C ALA A 135 11.51 -16.03 3.46
N THR A 136 10.32 -16.12 4.06
CA THR A 136 9.28 -17.12 3.74
C THR A 136 8.15 -16.60 2.86
N LEU A 137 8.33 -15.42 2.23
CA LEU A 137 7.29 -14.79 1.44
C LEU A 137 7.05 -15.52 0.11
N SER A 138 5.78 -15.62 -0.28
CA SER A 138 5.40 -16.07 -1.62
C SER A 138 5.88 -15.06 -2.68
N LEU A 139 5.97 -15.52 -3.93
CA LEU A 139 6.32 -14.65 -5.05
C LEU A 139 5.29 -13.50 -5.22
N GLU A 140 4.02 -13.81 -5.01
CA GLU A 140 2.92 -12.83 -5.02
C GLU A 140 3.12 -11.74 -3.96
N GLN A 141 3.45 -12.11 -2.72
CA GLN A 141 3.73 -11.12 -1.67
C GLN A 141 4.91 -10.22 -2.02
N LYS A 142 5.96 -10.77 -2.65
CA LYS A 142 7.12 -9.99 -3.10
C LYS A 142 6.77 -9.00 -4.21
N LEU A 143 5.89 -9.39 -5.13
CA LEU A 143 5.39 -8.52 -6.18
C LEU A 143 4.51 -7.41 -5.60
N GLY A 144 3.65 -7.72 -4.63
CA GLY A 144 2.83 -6.72 -3.94
C GLY A 144 3.67 -5.61 -3.29
N ILE A 145 4.79 -5.95 -2.63
CA ILE A 145 5.71 -4.93 -2.09
C ILE A 145 6.25 -4.01 -3.20
N ARG A 146 6.54 -4.57 -4.38
CA ARG A 146 7.04 -3.79 -5.52
C ARG A 146 5.95 -2.93 -6.14
N GLU A 147 4.69 -3.39 -6.17
CA GLU A 147 3.56 -2.56 -6.60
C GLU A 147 3.45 -1.31 -5.72
N GLU A 148 3.57 -1.47 -4.39
CA GLU A 148 3.55 -0.36 -3.42
C GLU A 148 4.70 0.64 -3.66
N ILE A 149 5.90 0.17 -4.04
CA ILE A 149 7.01 1.07 -4.44
C ILE A 149 6.63 1.88 -5.68
N GLY A 150 6.05 1.21 -6.69
CA GLY A 150 5.61 1.86 -7.92
C GLY A 150 4.53 2.91 -7.67
N TYR A 151 3.59 2.62 -6.77
CA TYR A 151 2.57 3.56 -6.30
C TYR A 151 3.21 4.76 -5.58
N ALA A 152 4.06 4.53 -4.57
CA ALA A 152 4.72 5.62 -3.85
C ALA A 152 5.58 6.52 -4.76
N LEU A 153 6.25 5.94 -5.78
CA LEU A 153 6.96 6.71 -6.80
C LEU A 153 6.02 7.57 -7.65
N HIS A 154 4.85 7.04 -8.02
CA HIS A 154 3.83 7.79 -8.76
C HIS A 154 3.34 8.99 -7.96
N GLU A 155 2.89 8.76 -6.72
CA GLU A 155 2.36 9.81 -5.85
C GLU A 155 3.41 10.88 -5.50
N ALA A 156 4.69 10.50 -5.41
CA ALA A 156 5.80 11.45 -5.26
C ALA A 156 6.07 12.30 -6.54
N GLY A 157 5.30 12.15 -7.60
CA GLY A 157 5.51 12.80 -8.90
C GLY A 157 6.71 12.27 -9.67
N ARG A 158 7.30 11.14 -9.27
CA ARG A 158 8.49 10.53 -9.88
C ARG A 158 8.09 9.58 -11.01
N PHE A 159 7.26 10.05 -11.94
CA PHE A 159 6.61 9.21 -12.95
C PHE A 159 7.57 8.42 -13.83
N ALA A 160 8.72 9.00 -14.21
CA ALA A 160 9.73 8.29 -15.00
C ALA A 160 10.35 7.11 -14.22
N ALA A 161 10.61 7.29 -12.92
CA ALA A 161 11.12 6.23 -12.07
C ALA A 161 10.06 5.16 -11.81
N ALA A 162 8.80 5.58 -11.57
CA ALA A 162 7.66 4.69 -11.43
C ALA A 162 7.45 3.84 -12.70
N LEU A 163 7.53 4.45 -13.90
CA LEU A 163 7.39 3.74 -15.17
C LEU A 163 8.46 2.65 -15.31
N VAL A 164 9.74 2.99 -15.12
CA VAL A 164 10.84 2.01 -15.23
C VAL A 164 10.68 0.88 -14.22
N HIS A 165 10.33 1.21 -12.98
CA HIS A 165 10.10 0.22 -11.92
C HIS A 165 8.93 -0.71 -12.26
N ASN A 166 7.79 -0.17 -12.68
CA ASN A 166 6.59 -0.93 -13.04
C ASN A 166 6.81 -1.77 -14.31
N GLN A 167 7.68 -1.35 -15.25
CA GLN A 167 8.02 -2.13 -16.43
C GLN A 167 8.81 -3.39 -16.05
N GLN A 168 9.77 -3.25 -15.14
CA GLN A 168 10.51 -4.39 -14.60
C GLN A 168 9.59 -5.31 -13.81
N LEU A 169 8.68 -4.73 -13.01
CA LEU A 169 7.69 -5.47 -12.26
C LEU A 169 6.77 -6.29 -13.16
N LEU A 170 6.26 -5.70 -14.24
CA LEU A 170 5.43 -6.38 -15.21
C LEU A 170 6.18 -7.54 -15.87
N ALA A 171 7.44 -7.34 -16.27
CA ALA A 171 8.25 -8.39 -16.89
C ALA A 171 8.46 -9.58 -15.94
N ASP A 172 8.75 -9.32 -14.66
CA ASP A 172 8.93 -10.36 -13.65
C ASP A 172 7.60 -11.10 -13.36
N ALA A 173 6.50 -10.36 -13.23
CA ALA A 173 5.17 -10.94 -13.02
C ALA A 173 4.74 -11.81 -14.22
N GLN A 174 5.02 -11.36 -15.44
CA GLN A 174 4.76 -12.14 -16.65
C GLN A 174 5.62 -13.40 -16.73
N SER A 175 6.89 -13.33 -16.32
CA SER A 175 7.75 -14.51 -16.22
C SER A 175 7.27 -15.50 -15.16
N ALA A 176 6.66 -15.00 -14.09
CA ALA A 176 6.19 -15.80 -12.97
C ALA A 176 4.86 -16.52 -13.25
N PHE A 177 3.94 -15.80 -13.90
CA PHE A 177 2.53 -16.20 -13.97
C PHE A 177 2.00 -16.36 -15.40
N GLY A 178 2.81 -16.06 -16.41
CA GLY A 178 2.38 -15.97 -17.80
C GLY A 178 1.81 -14.60 -18.13
N THR A 179 1.37 -14.41 -19.37
CA THR A 179 1.12 -13.07 -19.93
C THR A 179 -0.35 -12.74 -20.20
N GLY A 180 -1.27 -13.70 -20.11
CA GLY A 180 -2.59 -13.57 -20.75
C GLY A 180 -3.82 -13.88 -19.88
N THR A 181 -3.65 -14.44 -18.68
CA THR A 181 -4.79 -14.90 -17.87
C THR A 181 -4.53 -14.77 -16.38
N ASP A 182 -3.69 -13.81 -15.99
CA ASP A 182 -3.39 -13.54 -14.59
C ASP A 182 -3.85 -12.13 -14.22
N GLU A 183 -4.85 -12.05 -13.35
CA GLU A 183 -5.50 -10.80 -12.94
C GLU A 183 -4.52 -9.81 -12.29
N ARG A 184 -3.45 -10.31 -11.64
CA ARG A 184 -2.43 -9.46 -10.99
C ARG A 184 -1.71 -8.55 -11.97
N LEU A 185 -1.62 -8.95 -13.24
CA LEU A 185 -1.00 -8.10 -14.28
C LEU A 185 -1.82 -6.83 -14.53
N SER A 186 -3.14 -6.86 -14.29
CA SER A 186 -4.04 -5.73 -14.57
C SER A 186 -3.65 -4.47 -13.79
N GLY A 187 -3.35 -4.62 -12.49
CA GLY A 187 -2.93 -3.51 -11.64
C GLY A 187 -1.62 -2.89 -12.10
N VAL A 188 -0.61 -3.72 -12.40
CA VAL A 188 0.70 -3.25 -12.88
C VAL A 188 0.58 -2.54 -14.23
N ILE A 189 -0.20 -3.09 -15.16
CA ILE A 189 -0.43 -2.48 -16.48
C ILE A 189 -1.18 -1.15 -16.34
N ASN A 190 -2.15 -1.06 -15.43
CA ASN A 190 -2.84 0.19 -15.15
C ASN A 190 -1.88 1.26 -14.61
N ASN A 191 -1.02 0.91 -13.66
CA ASN A 191 -0.02 1.83 -13.11
C ASN A 191 0.93 2.35 -14.20
N LEU A 192 1.35 1.48 -15.12
CA LEU A 192 2.14 1.87 -16.30
C LEU A 192 1.42 2.86 -17.21
N ALA A 193 0.13 2.62 -17.47
CA ALA A 193 -0.69 3.55 -18.24
C ALA A 193 -0.75 4.93 -17.57
N GLN A 194 -1.00 4.97 -16.26
CA GLN A 194 -1.05 6.24 -15.50
C GLN A 194 0.31 6.93 -15.46
N ASN A 195 1.41 6.19 -15.27
CA ASN A 195 2.75 6.79 -15.30
C ASN A 195 3.07 7.40 -16.68
N ALA A 196 2.71 6.74 -17.77
CA ALA A 196 2.91 7.26 -19.13
C ALA A 196 2.02 8.49 -19.39
N TYR A 197 0.77 8.45 -18.93
CA TYR A 197 -0.18 9.55 -19.01
C TYR A 197 0.34 10.81 -18.32
N GLU A 198 0.78 10.70 -17.07
CA GLU A 198 1.32 11.82 -16.29
C GLU A 198 2.62 12.41 -16.89
N MET A 199 3.33 11.62 -17.71
CA MET A 199 4.48 12.12 -18.49
C MET A 199 4.09 12.76 -19.83
N GLY A 200 2.80 12.78 -20.16
CA GLY A 200 2.26 13.26 -21.44
C GLY A 200 2.47 12.29 -22.61
N ASP A 201 2.93 11.07 -22.38
CA ASP A 201 3.04 10.03 -23.41
C ASP A 201 1.72 9.28 -23.56
N HIS A 202 0.73 9.97 -24.13
CA HIS A 202 -0.62 9.45 -24.33
C HIS A 202 -0.62 8.22 -25.26
N ALA A 203 0.32 8.13 -26.19
CA ALA A 203 0.43 6.98 -27.09
C ALA A 203 0.86 5.73 -26.33
N GLN A 204 1.85 5.85 -25.44
CA GLN A 204 2.28 4.74 -24.59
C GLN A 204 1.21 4.38 -23.55
N ALA A 205 0.54 5.36 -22.94
CA ALA A 205 -0.58 5.11 -22.03
C ALA A 205 -1.69 4.28 -22.71
N GLN A 206 -2.08 4.69 -23.92
CA GLN A 206 -3.08 3.97 -24.72
C GLN A 206 -2.64 2.53 -25.04
N ALA A 207 -1.36 2.31 -25.32
CA ALA A 207 -0.84 0.96 -25.59
C ALA A 207 -0.94 0.05 -24.35
N TYR A 208 -0.64 0.57 -23.15
CA TYR A 208 -0.82 -0.18 -21.91
C TYR A 208 -2.30 -0.45 -21.62
N LEU A 209 -3.19 0.52 -21.82
CA LEU A 209 -4.64 0.31 -21.66
C LEU A 209 -5.17 -0.73 -22.65
N GLN A 210 -4.69 -0.77 -23.89
CA GLN A 210 -5.06 -1.83 -24.85
C GLN A 210 -4.61 -3.21 -24.37
N GLN A 211 -3.41 -3.31 -23.79
CA GLN A 211 -2.93 -4.55 -23.18
C GLN A 211 -3.82 -4.99 -22.00
N ARG A 212 -4.21 -4.05 -21.13
CA ARG A 212 -5.12 -4.31 -19.99
C ARG A 212 -6.51 -4.73 -20.44
N LEU A 213 -7.04 -4.11 -21.49
CA LEU A 213 -8.35 -4.48 -22.07
C LEU A 213 -8.32 -5.91 -22.62
N ALA A 214 -7.26 -6.28 -23.34
CA ALA A 214 -7.08 -7.65 -23.84
C ALA A 214 -7.00 -8.68 -22.70
N LEU A 215 -6.33 -8.33 -21.59
CA LEU A 215 -6.28 -9.16 -20.38
C LEU A 215 -7.68 -9.33 -19.77
N GLY A 216 -8.43 -8.23 -19.55
CA GLY A 216 -9.79 -8.29 -19.02
C GLY A 216 -10.72 -9.15 -19.89
N GLN A 217 -10.62 -9.03 -21.21
CA GLN A 217 -11.36 -9.87 -22.17
C GLN A 217 -10.99 -11.35 -22.06
N ALA A 218 -9.70 -11.67 -21.91
CA ALA A 218 -9.24 -13.05 -21.76
C ALA A 218 -9.67 -13.68 -20.42
N LEU A 219 -9.73 -12.87 -19.36
CA LEU A 219 -10.24 -13.26 -18.05
C LEU A 219 -11.77 -13.31 -17.97
N GLN A 220 -12.46 -12.70 -18.94
CA GLN A 220 -13.91 -12.44 -18.88
C GLN A 220 -14.29 -11.60 -17.64
N ASP A 221 -13.41 -10.70 -17.24
CA ASP A 221 -13.57 -9.82 -16.09
C ASP A 221 -14.13 -8.47 -16.54
N ASN A 222 -15.42 -8.26 -16.28
CA ASN A 222 -16.10 -7.03 -16.65
C ASN A 222 -15.61 -5.81 -15.87
N ASP A 223 -15.11 -5.97 -14.65
CA ASP A 223 -14.64 -4.85 -13.84
C ASP A 223 -13.36 -4.27 -14.46
N ILE A 224 -12.43 -5.16 -14.85
CA ILE A 224 -11.22 -4.76 -15.58
C ILE A 224 -11.59 -4.10 -16.92
N ILE A 225 -12.53 -4.67 -17.66
CA ILE A 225 -12.94 -4.13 -18.97
C ILE A 225 -13.57 -2.74 -18.82
N LEU A 226 -14.53 -2.58 -17.90
CA LEU A 226 -15.29 -1.35 -17.70
C LEU A 226 -14.37 -0.21 -17.21
N ASP A 227 -13.46 -0.49 -16.28
CA ASP A 227 -12.49 0.50 -15.80
C ASP A 227 -11.49 0.87 -16.90
N THR A 228 -10.99 -0.11 -17.67
CA THR A 228 -10.06 0.17 -18.78
C THR A 228 -10.71 1.02 -19.87
N LEU A 229 -11.96 0.74 -20.24
CA LEU A 229 -12.71 1.55 -21.21
C LEU A 229 -12.92 2.99 -20.72
N PHE A 230 -13.16 3.16 -19.41
CA PHE A 230 -13.25 4.49 -18.81
C PHE A 230 -11.93 5.27 -18.97
N GLN A 231 -10.80 4.67 -18.60
CA GLN A 231 -9.48 5.31 -18.71
C GLN A 231 -9.13 5.65 -20.17
N GLN A 232 -9.43 4.77 -21.13
CA GLN A 232 -9.24 5.05 -22.55
C GLN A 232 -10.14 6.20 -23.04
N GLY A 233 -11.37 6.27 -22.54
CA GLY A 233 -12.32 7.33 -22.88
C GLY A 233 -11.85 8.71 -22.40
N VAL A 234 -11.36 8.77 -21.16
CA VAL A 234 -10.74 9.99 -20.59
C VAL A 234 -9.54 10.42 -21.44
N LEU A 235 -8.63 9.49 -21.73
CA LEU A 235 -7.44 9.78 -22.53
C LEU A 235 -7.78 10.28 -23.94
N ALA A 236 -8.76 9.67 -24.60
CA ALA A 236 -9.23 10.10 -25.91
C ALA A 236 -9.83 11.52 -25.88
N HIS A 237 -10.64 11.82 -24.86
CA HIS A 237 -11.22 13.14 -24.68
C HIS A 237 -10.14 14.21 -24.48
N GLU A 238 -9.12 13.93 -23.67
CA GLU A 238 -8.00 14.85 -23.40
C GLU A 238 -7.09 15.04 -24.61
N ALA A 239 -6.97 14.03 -25.46
CA ALA A 239 -6.33 14.14 -26.77
C ALA A 239 -7.19 14.92 -27.80
N GLY A 240 -8.42 15.29 -27.45
CA GLY A 240 -9.37 15.98 -28.32
C GLY A 240 -10.13 15.05 -29.28
N ASP A 241 -9.96 13.73 -29.19
CA ASP A 241 -10.74 12.75 -29.95
C ASP A 241 -12.05 12.42 -29.21
N VAL A 242 -12.93 13.42 -29.20
CA VAL A 242 -14.25 13.36 -28.57
C VAL A 242 -15.11 12.23 -29.13
N ALA A 243 -14.97 11.94 -30.44
CA ALA A 243 -15.73 10.87 -31.09
C ALA A 243 -15.31 9.49 -30.58
N GLN A 244 -14.00 9.26 -30.41
CA GLN A 244 -13.49 8.04 -29.80
C GLN A 244 -13.88 7.95 -28.32
N ALA A 245 -13.77 9.04 -27.55
CA ALA A 245 -14.18 9.06 -26.14
C ALA A 245 -15.65 8.65 -25.96
N ARG A 246 -16.55 9.25 -26.75
CA ARG A 246 -17.98 8.91 -26.78
C ARG A 246 -18.20 7.42 -27.08
N THR A 247 -17.53 6.90 -28.10
CA THR A 247 -17.62 5.49 -28.49
C THR A 247 -17.21 4.56 -27.34
N LEU A 248 -16.16 4.90 -26.60
CA LEU A 248 -15.67 4.11 -25.46
C LEU A 248 -16.63 4.15 -24.27
N PHE A 249 -17.19 5.31 -23.94
CA PHE A 249 -18.20 5.41 -22.88
C PHE A 249 -19.53 4.72 -23.26
N GLU A 250 -19.96 4.79 -24.52
CA GLU A 250 -21.12 4.03 -25.01
C GLU A 250 -20.92 2.51 -24.89
N GLN A 251 -19.71 2.00 -25.19
CA GLN A 251 -19.37 0.59 -24.96
C GLN A 251 -19.45 0.23 -23.47
N ARG A 252 -18.94 1.11 -22.59
CA ARG A 252 -19.02 0.92 -21.13
C ARG A 252 -20.48 0.81 -20.65
N VAL A 253 -21.36 1.70 -21.12
CA VAL A 253 -22.80 1.66 -20.83
C VAL A 253 -23.44 0.36 -21.33
N ALA A 254 -23.10 -0.09 -22.54
CA ALA A 254 -23.65 -1.32 -23.10
C ALA A 254 -23.27 -2.57 -22.29
N ILE A 255 -22.02 -2.64 -21.79
CA ILE A 255 -21.54 -3.74 -20.95
C ILE A 255 -22.22 -3.69 -19.57
N ALA A 256 -22.29 -2.53 -18.92
CA ALA A 256 -22.96 -2.36 -17.63
C ALA A 256 -24.46 -2.68 -17.72
N GLN A 257 -25.12 -2.31 -18.82
CA GLN A 257 -26.51 -2.70 -19.06
C GLN A 257 -26.68 -4.22 -19.23
N ALA A 258 -25.70 -4.89 -19.85
CA ALA A 258 -25.74 -6.34 -20.04
C ALA A 258 -25.43 -7.13 -18.75
N SER A 259 -24.71 -6.56 -17.79
CA SER A 259 -24.45 -7.19 -16.49
C SER A 259 -25.68 -7.18 -15.58
N GLY A 260 -26.60 -6.23 -15.76
CA GLY A 260 -27.76 -6.04 -14.90
C GLY A 260 -27.40 -5.44 -13.53
N ASP A 261 -26.23 -4.83 -13.43
CA ASP A 261 -25.77 -4.08 -12.26
C ASP A 261 -26.18 -2.61 -12.42
N ASP A 262 -27.19 -2.22 -11.64
CA ASP A 262 -27.77 -0.87 -11.72
C ASP A 262 -26.78 0.22 -11.30
N ASP A 263 -25.88 -0.07 -10.33
CA ASP A 263 -24.88 0.88 -9.84
C ASP A 263 -23.81 1.13 -10.92
N LEU A 264 -23.32 0.06 -11.57
CA LEU A 264 -22.39 0.16 -12.70
C LEU A 264 -23.01 0.90 -13.89
N LEU A 265 -24.30 0.68 -14.15
CA LEU A 265 -25.01 1.35 -15.24
C LEU A 265 -25.20 2.84 -14.95
N GLU A 266 -25.54 3.21 -13.71
CA GLU A 266 -25.66 4.59 -13.28
C GLU A 266 -24.34 5.35 -13.44
N ASP A 267 -23.23 4.80 -12.91
CA ASP A 267 -21.91 5.42 -13.07
C ASP A 267 -21.50 5.54 -14.55
N ALA A 268 -21.68 4.48 -15.35
CA ALA A 268 -21.34 4.52 -16.77
C ALA A 268 -22.11 5.60 -17.55
N ARG A 269 -23.39 5.80 -17.23
CA ARG A 269 -24.22 6.86 -17.83
C ARG A 269 -23.80 8.25 -17.38
N ALA A 270 -23.53 8.44 -16.08
CA ALA A 270 -23.07 9.71 -15.56
C ALA A 270 -21.80 10.20 -16.29
N ARG A 271 -20.84 9.31 -16.56
CA ARG A 271 -19.62 9.66 -17.32
C ARG A 271 -19.88 10.05 -18.78
N LEU A 272 -20.82 9.38 -19.44
CA LEU A 272 -21.22 9.72 -20.81
C LEU A 272 -21.97 11.07 -20.88
N ASP A 273 -22.79 11.35 -19.88
CA ASP A 273 -23.52 12.62 -19.75
C ASP A 273 -22.55 13.77 -19.46
N GLU A 274 -21.59 13.59 -18.54
CA GLU A 274 -20.51 14.55 -18.25
C GLU A 274 -19.72 14.92 -19.52
N LEU A 275 -19.38 13.94 -20.37
CA LEU A 275 -18.72 14.18 -21.65
C LEU A 275 -19.61 15.03 -22.57
N THR A 276 -20.89 14.70 -22.67
CA THR A 276 -21.83 15.37 -23.57
C THR A 276 -22.11 16.81 -23.15
N GLU A 277 -22.15 17.10 -21.84
CA GLU A 277 -22.28 18.47 -21.33
C GLU A 277 -21.04 19.31 -21.65
N ARG A 278 -19.83 18.74 -21.52
CA ARG A 278 -18.57 19.42 -21.87
C ARG A 278 -18.46 19.75 -23.36
N GLU A 279 -19.05 18.95 -24.23
CA GLU A 279 -19.11 19.24 -25.67
C GLU A 279 -20.02 20.44 -26.01
N GLN A 280 -20.97 20.77 -25.14
CA GLN A 280 -21.99 21.81 -25.38
C GLN A 280 -21.65 23.17 -24.75
N ALA A 281 -20.63 23.23 -23.88
CA ALA A 281 -20.18 24.43 -23.17
C ALA A 281 -19.12 25.23 -23.95
#